data_AF-A0A9W7CIA4-F1
#
_entry.id   AF-A0A9W7CIA4-F1
#
_cell.length_a   1.000
_cell.length_b   1.000
_cell.length_c   1.000
_cell.angle_alpha   90.00
_cell.angle_beta   90.00
_cell.angle_gamma   90.00
#
_symmetry.space_group_name_H-M   'P 1'
#
loop_
_entity.id
_entity.type
_entity.pdbx_description
1 polymer ?
#
loop_
_entity_poly.entity_id
_entity_poly.type
_entity_poly.pdbx_seq_one_letter_code
_entity_poly.pdbx_strand_id
1 'polypeptide(L)'
;MNRAKNLLVSNLYLSVSKRSVDSSVIDHLIDLVDSDLSAAFTDLVYDRTSLHFTSTSVQSLSNTLQRYLEYAETLEPRRGSEDDTAHPAFSNIVDNLSIFQQVEGVDVPRGALEVRGNLAKYIAGVEGVELLEYGFCEGNEYKRLRDVRREKGWFEQGGGGVNAISIGVLNKFITNYNVRVNVERSVAVKCSAKVRKISGQGDVEALTLNYGEGRWEIACNILHGGDGVVGEGGAVWGENEIMRVVRDTLNDEIGEKANEIEVFGYRVGLSEMEHVEKYEAGIGVNEFIDL
;
A
#
# COMPACT_ATOMS: atom_id res chain seq x y z
N MET A 1 -22.16 15.87 -16.36
CA MET A 1 -21.14 16.94 -16.37
C MET A 1 -19.83 16.31 -15.91
N ASN A 2 -18.90 16.00 -16.82
CA ASN A 2 -17.70 15.18 -16.58
C ASN A 2 -16.59 15.96 -15.84
N ARG A 3 -16.73 16.13 -14.51
CA ARG A 3 -15.75 16.83 -13.67
C ARG A 3 -14.53 15.99 -13.24
N ALA A 4 -14.53 14.67 -13.44
CA ALA A 4 -13.45 13.78 -12.96
C ALA A 4 -12.17 13.79 -13.81
N LYS A 5 -11.95 14.77 -14.69
CA LYS A 5 -10.95 14.63 -15.78
C LYS A 5 -9.48 14.78 -15.37
N ASN A 6 -9.16 15.16 -14.13
CA ASN A 6 -7.78 15.38 -13.69
C ASN A 6 -7.64 15.19 -12.17
N LEU A 7 -8.17 14.10 -11.61
CA LEU A 7 -7.92 13.80 -10.20
C LEU A 7 -6.50 13.22 -10.06
N LEU A 8 -5.66 13.89 -9.28
CA LEU A 8 -4.39 13.37 -8.81
C LEU A 8 -4.63 12.68 -7.46
N VAL A 9 -4.03 11.51 -7.30
CA VAL A 9 -4.05 10.75 -6.05
C VAL A 9 -2.61 10.49 -5.65
N SER A 10 -2.27 10.64 -4.38
CA SER A 10 -0.97 10.25 -3.88
C SER A 10 -1.08 9.50 -2.58
N ASN A 11 -0.28 8.43 -2.44
CA ASN A 11 -0.12 7.74 -1.16
C ASN A 11 1.32 7.93 -0.67
N LEU A 12 1.46 8.54 0.50
CA LEU A 12 2.72 8.72 1.22
C LEU A 12 2.77 7.71 2.37
N TYR A 13 3.86 6.97 2.47
CA TYR A 13 4.06 5.99 3.53
C TYR A 13 5.19 6.42 4.46
N LEU A 14 4.88 6.47 5.75
CA LEU A 14 5.78 6.83 6.82
C LEU A 14 6.14 5.60 7.67
N SER A 15 7.41 5.41 7.97
CA SER A 15 8.00 4.41 8.87
C SER A 15 8.30 5.05 10.22
N VAL A 16 7.25 5.30 10.99
CA VAL A 16 7.29 6.04 12.26
C VAL A 16 7.05 5.08 13.42
N SER A 17 7.87 5.19 14.48
CA SER A 17 7.75 4.28 15.62
C SER A 17 6.39 4.41 16.32
N LYS A 18 5.86 3.33 16.91
CA LYS A 18 4.74 3.34 17.86
C LYS A 18 4.75 4.49 18.88
N ARG A 19 5.93 4.93 19.31
CA ARG A 19 6.08 6.02 20.30
C ARG A 19 6.03 7.42 19.67
N SER A 20 6.35 7.50 18.38
CA SER A 20 6.36 8.74 17.60
C SER A 20 4.98 9.04 17.02
N VAL A 21 4.13 8.04 16.83
CA VAL A 21 2.73 8.23 16.41
C VAL A 21 1.83 8.35 17.63
N ASP A 22 2.03 9.40 18.41
CA ASP A 22 0.96 9.91 19.28
C ASP A 22 -0.06 10.65 18.42
N SER A 23 -1.31 10.79 18.88
CA SER A 23 -2.37 11.48 18.14
C SER A 23 -1.91 12.88 17.72
N SER A 24 -1.06 13.54 18.52
CA SER A 24 -0.48 14.86 18.22
C SER A 24 0.30 14.96 16.91
N VAL A 25 0.99 13.90 16.45
CA VAL A 25 1.69 13.92 15.15
C VAL A 25 0.70 13.79 14.01
N ILE A 26 -0.29 12.92 14.14
CA ILE A 26 -1.35 12.78 13.12
C ILE A 26 -2.19 14.07 13.06
N ASP A 27 -2.57 14.63 14.21
CA ASP A 27 -3.32 15.88 14.33
C ASP A 27 -2.53 17.03 13.68
N HIS A 28 -1.21 17.12 13.95
CA HIS A 28 -0.38 18.14 13.30
C HIS A 28 -0.26 17.93 11.79
N LEU A 29 -0.15 16.67 11.34
CA LEU A 29 -0.14 16.35 9.92
C LEU A 29 -1.46 16.74 9.24
N ILE A 30 -2.59 16.50 9.90
CA ILE A 30 -3.90 16.94 9.43
C ILE A 30 -3.96 18.48 9.40
N ASP A 31 -3.52 19.17 10.46
CA ASP A 31 -3.51 20.63 10.55
C ASP A 31 -2.60 21.31 9.52
N LEU A 32 -1.54 20.63 9.06
CA LEU A 32 -0.65 21.12 8.01
C LEU A 32 -1.34 21.27 6.64
N VAL A 33 -2.53 20.67 6.46
CA VAL A 33 -3.22 20.59 5.16
C VAL A 33 -4.75 20.57 5.28
N ASP A 34 -5.36 21.64 4.81
CA ASP A 34 -6.81 21.82 4.95
C ASP A 34 -7.64 21.30 3.76
N SER A 35 -7.04 20.88 2.63
CA SER A 35 -7.84 20.53 1.44
C SER A 35 -7.47 19.28 0.64
N ASP A 36 -6.21 18.83 0.67
CA ASP A 36 -5.77 17.72 -0.20
C ASP A 36 -5.71 16.36 0.53
N LEU A 37 -5.71 16.31 1.87
CA LEU A 37 -5.68 15.04 2.62
C LEU A 37 -7.07 14.41 2.64
N SER A 38 -7.18 13.18 2.13
CA SER A 38 -8.44 12.43 2.07
C SER A 38 -8.58 11.42 3.21
N ALA A 39 -7.48 10.75 3.58
CA ALA A 39 -7.47 9.74 4.63
C ALA A 39 -6.07 9.52 5.21
N ALA A 40 -6.02 9.07 6.46
CA ALA A 40 -4.81 8.63 7.14
C ALA A 40 -5.09 7.28 7.81
N PHE A 41 -4.17 6.32 7.66
CA PHE A 41 -4.27 5.01 8.31
C PHE A 41 -2.94 4.68 8.97
N THR A 42 -2.98 4.34 10.26
CA THR A 42 -1.81 3.91 11.02
C THR A 42 -1.94 2.44 11.39
N ASP A 43 -0.96 1.64 10.98
CA ASP A 43 -0.79 0.26 11.44
C ASP A 43 0.28 0.22 12.53
N LEU A 44 -0.17 0.02 13.76
CA LEU A 44 0.72 -0.10 14.91
C LEU A 44 1.56 -1.38 14.83
N VAL A 45 1.07 -2.49 14.27
CA VAL A 45 1.86 -3.73 14.20
C VAL A 45 3.11 -3.53 13.35
N TYR A 46 2.98 -2.80 12.25
CA TYR A 46 4.07 -2.54 11.32
C TYR A 46 4.84 -1.25 11.56
N ASP A 47 4.45 -0.43 12.55
CA ASP A 47 5.01 0.92 12.76
C ASP A 47 4.98 1.74 11.46
N ARG A 48 3.83 1.74 10.78
CA ARG A 48 3.67 2.37 9.47
C ARG A 48 2.40 3.21 9.43
N THR A 49 2.51 4.42 8.87
CA THR A 49 1.35 5.27 8.57
C THR A 49 1.27 5.49 7.07
N SER A 50 0.08 5.40 6.50
CA SER A 50 -0.22 5.77 5.12
C SER A 50 -1.11 7.00 5.10
N LEU A 51 -0.76 7.97 4.28
CA LEU A 51 -1.47 9.22 4.09
C LEU A 51 -1.90 9.28 2.63
N HIS A 52 -3.19 9.53 2.41
CA HIS A 52 -3.83 9.46 1.12
C HIS A 52 -4.29 10.86 0.75
N PHE A 53 -3.80 11.37 -0.36
CA PHE A 53 -4.06 12.72 -0.84
C PHE A 53 -4.82 12.67 -2.15
N THR A 54 -5.74 13.60 -2.32
CA THR A 54 -6.41 13.86 -3.59
C THR A 54 -6.34 15.33 -3.92
N SER A 55 -6.01 15.67 -5.17
CA SER A 55 -6.03 17.05 -5.62
C SER A 55 -6.38 17.14 -7.10
N THR A 56 -6.95 18.26 -7.53
CA THR A 56 -7.10 18.57 -8.95
C THR A 56 -6.00 19.51 -9.46
N SER A 57 -5.05 19.88 -8.61
CA SER A 57 -3.99 20.85 -8.91
C SER A 57 -2.61 20.23 -8.65
N VAL A 58 -1.77 20.20 -9.69
CA VAL A 58 -0.36 19.79 -9.57
C VAL A 58 0.36 20.62 -8.51
N GLN A 59 0.21 21.95 -8.57
CA GLN A 59 0.89 22.85 -7.64
C GLN A 59 0.44 22.63 -6.19
N SER A 60 -0.87 22.43 -5.97
CA SER A 60 -1.41 22.18 -4.62
C SER A 60 -0.83 20.89 -4.05
N LEU A 61 -0.94 19.79 -4.81
CA LEU A 61 -0.45 18.48 -4.38
C LEU A 61 1.07 18.48 -4.16
N SER A 62 1.85 19.10 -5.05
CA SER A 62 3.30 19.24 -4.86
C SER A 62 3.65 20.00 -3.58
N ASN A 63 3.01 21.14 -3.32
CA ASN A 63 3.28 21.94 -2.13
C ASN A 63 2.88 21.19 -0.85
N THR A 64 1.71 20.55 -0.87
CA THR A 64 1.22 19.70 0.21
C THR A 64 2.24 18.61 0.51
N LEU A 65 2.59 17.78 -0.47
CA LEU A 65 3.53 16.67 -0.27
C LEU A 65 4.92 17.15 0.17
N GLN A 66 5.41 18.27 -0.36
CA GLN A 66 6.69 18.82 0.08
C GLN A 66 6.67 19.24 1.56
N ARG A 67 5.61 19.91 2.04
CA ARG A 67 5.47 20.26 3.47
C ARG A 67 5.47 19.02 4.37
N TYR A 68 4.86 17.93 3.89
CA TYR A 68 4.90 16.64 4.59
C TYR A 68 6.31 16.06 4.65
N LEU A 69 7.07 16.13 3.55
CA LEU A 69 8.46 15.69 3.55
C LEU A 69 9.30 16.53 4.52
N GLU A 70 9.16 17.87 4.49
CA GLU A 70 9.83 18.80 5.40
C GLU A 70 9.50 18.52 6.87
N TYR A 71 8.23 18.26 7.19
CA TYR A 71 7.84 17.89 8.54
C TYR A 71 8.35 16.50 8.95
N ALA A 72 8.32 15.53 8.04
CA ALA A 72 8.81 14.18 8.31
C ALA A 72 10.29 14.16 8.70
N GLU A 73 11.12 15.09 8.20
CA GLU A 73 12.52 15.26 8.63
C GLU A 73 12.67 15.63 10.11
N THR A 74 11.62 16.20 10.74
CA THR A 74 11.63 16.54 12.17
C THR A 74 11.24 15.38 13.07
N LEU A 75 10.72 14.29 12.50
CA LEU A 75 10.26 13.13 13.26
C LEU A 75 11.43 12.21 13.62
N GLU A 76 11.26 11.41 14.66
CA GLU A 76 12.22 10.36 14.97
C GLU A 76 11.94 9.12 14.10
N PRO A 77 12.95 8.60 13.36
CA PRO A 77 12.79 7.38 12.59
C PRO A 77 12.46 6.21 13.50
N ARG A 78 11.75 5.21 12.96
CA ARG A 78 11.62 3.91 13.61
C ARG A 78 13.01 3.39 13.97
N ARG A 79 13.29 3.25 15.27
CA ARG A 79 14.43 2.44 15.71
C ARG A 79 14.11 1.00 15.34
N GLY A 80 14.93 0.40 14.47
CA GLY A 80 14.70 -0.96 13.99
C GLY A 80 14.37 -1.88 15.17
N SER A 81 13.18 -2.46 15.16
CA SER A 81 12.89 -3.58 16.05
C SER A 81 13.66 -4.77 15.50
N GLU A 82 14.39 -5.48 16.36
CA GLU A 82 14.99 -6.78 16.01
C GLU A 82 13.93 -7.84 15.67
N ASP A 83 12.65 -7.53 15.90
CA ASP A 83 11.52 -8.40 15.64
C ASP A 83 11.19 -8.53 14.13
N ASP A 84 10.98 -9.78 13.71
CA ASP A 84 10.54 -10.27 12.39
C ASP A 84 9.16 -9.70 11.91
N THR A 85 8.60 -8.71 12.59
CA THR A 85 7.30 -8.08 12.31
C THR A 85 7.40 -6.80 11.47
N ALA A 86 8.57 -6.51 10.87
CA ALA A 86 8.74 -5.31 10.07
C ALA A 86 8.15 -5.48 8.66
N HIS A 87 7.21 -4.61 8.29
CA HIS A 87 6.85 -4.43 6.88
C HIS A 87 8.09 -3.95 6.11
N PRO A 88 8.37 -4.45 4.89
CA PRO A 88 9.50 -3.97 4.09
C PRO A 88 9.38 -2.46 3.85
N ALA A 89 10.35 -1.70 4.35
CA ALA A 89 10.42 -0.23 4.23
C ALA A 89 11.87 0.26 4.35
N PHE A 90 12.26 1.31 3.63
CA PHE A 90 13.61 1.89 3.77
C PHE A 90 13.84 2.44 5.18
N SER A 91 15.11 2.72 5.55
CA SER A 91 15.41 3.24 6.89
C SER A 91 15.06 4.71 7.07
N ASN A 92 14.65 5.39 5.99
CA ASN A 92 14.11 6.74 6.06
C ASN A 92 12.70 6.74 6.68
N ILE A 93 12.32 7.86 7.30
CA ILE A 93 10.96 8.06 7.83
C ILE A 93 9.95 8.02 6.70
N VAL A 94 10.27 8.60 5.54
CA VAL A 94 9.45 8.50 4.35
C VAL A 94 9.94 7.30 3.55
N ASP A 95 9.15 6.23 3.56
CA ASP A 95 9.49 5.01 2.82
C ASP A 95 9.20 5.19 1.32
N ASN A 96 7.95 5.54 1.02
CA ASN A 96 7.46 5.54 -0.35
C ASN A 96 6.42 6.64 -0.61
N LEU A 97 6.52 7.27 -1.78
CA LEU A 97 5.56 8.21 -2.32
C LEU A 97 5.09 7.71 -3.69
N SER A 98 3.81 7.34 -3.77
CA SER A 98 3.17 6.96 -5.03
C SER A 98 2.29 8.08 -5.53
N ILE A 99 2.29 8.34 -6.84
CA ILE A 99 1.41 9.34 -7.47
C ILE A 99 0.69 8.67 -8.63
N PHE A 100 -0.62 8.84 -8.67
CA PHE A 100 -1.51 8.37 -9.70
C PHE A 100 -2.30 9.57 -10.23
N GLN A 101 -2.65 9.54 -11.52
CA GLN A 101 -3.59 10.49 -12.09
C GLN A 101 -4.71 9.71 -12.76
N GLN A 102 -5.94 9.94 -12.32
CA GLN A 102 -7.12 9.40 -12.96
C GLN A 102 -7.37 10.17 -14.25
N VAL A 103 -6.88 9.63 -15.36
CA VAL A 103 -7.15 10.15 -16.71
C VAL A 103 -7.57 8.99 -17.62
N GLU A 104 -8.78 9.07 -18.16
CA GLU A 104 -9.24 8.08 -19.14
C GLU A 104 -8.42 8.19 -20.44
N GLY A 105 -7.94 7.05 -20.94
CA GLY A 105 -7.32 6.93 -22.26
C GLY A 105 -5.96 7.61 -22.42
N VAL A 106 -5.22 7.83 -21.33
CA VAL A 106 -3.89 8.42 -21.37
C VAL A 106 -2.86 7.45 -20.80
N ASP A 107 -1.91 7.06 -21.66
CA ASP A 107 -0.83 6.13 -21.29
C ASP A 107 0.18 6.73 -20.30
N VAL A 108 0.31 8.06 -20.29
CA VAL A 108 1.31 8.79 -19.50
C VAL A 108 0.65 9.91 -18.67
N PRO A 109 0.54 9.75 -17.34
CA PRO A 109 -0.13 10.72 -16.48
C PRO A 109 0.75 11.97 -16.25
N ARG A 110 0.66 12.94 -17.17
CA ARG A 110 1.51 14.15 -17.19
C ARG A 110 1.49 14.94 -15.88
N GLY A 111 0.32 15.07 -15.25
CA GLY A 111 0.19 15.78 -13.98
C GLY A 111 0.94 15.05 -12.85
N ALA A 112 0.84 13.72 -12.81
CA ALA A 112 1.59 12.91 -11.85
C ALA A 112 3.11 12.99 -12.07
N LEU A 113 3.55 12.98 -13.33
CA LEU A 113 4.96 13.20 -13.69
C LEU A 113 5.48 14.56 -13.23
N GLU A 114 4.67 15.61 -13.37
CA GLU A 114 5.03 16.97 -12.94
C GLU A 114 5.14 17.06 -11.41
N VAL A 115 4.17 16.50 -10.68
CA VAL A 115 4.24 16.39 -9.21
C VAL A 115 5.50 15.65 -8.78
N ARG A 116 5.78 14.50 -9.41
CA ARG A 116 7.01 13.72 -9.17
C ARG A 116 8.26 14.54 -9.41
N GLY A 117 8.34 15.25 -10.54
CA GLY A 117 9.51 16.06 -10.91
C GLY A 117 9.78 17.19 -9.91
N ASN A 118 8.73 17.80 -9.35
CA ASN A 118 8.88 18.82 -8.30
C ASN A 118 9.43 18.21 -7.00
N LEU A 119 8.88 17.07 -6.56
CA LEU A 119 9.30 16.41 -5.32
C LEU A 119 10.68 15.76 -5.43
N ALA A 120 11.03 15.20 -6.59
CA ALA A 120 12.33 14.61 -6.86
C ALA A 120 13.47 15.64 -6.69
N LYS A 121 13.26 16.88 -7.15
CA LYS A 121 14.23 17.98 -6.96
C LYS A 121 14.43 18.30 -5.48
N TYR A 122 13.35 18.31 -4.70
CA TYR A 122 13.42 18.51 -3.26
C TYR A 122 14.19 17.37 -2.59
N ILE A 123 13.79 16.11 -2.81
CA ILE A 123 14.41 14.92 -2.19
C ILE A 123 15.91 14.83 -2.54
N ALA A 124 16.28 15.11 -3.78
CA ALA A 124 17.68 15.12 -4.21
C ALA A 124 18.53 16.20 -3.52
N GLY A 125 17.89 17.22 -2.93
CA GLY A 125 18.54 18.25 -2.11
C GLY A 125 18.70 17.88 -0.63
N VAL A 126 18.09 16.78 -0.17
CA VAL A 126 18.16 16.33 1.23
C VAL A 126 19.45 15.55 1.46
N GLU A 127 20.30 16.03 2.38
CA GLU A 127 21.61 15.43 2.63
C GLU A 127 21.49 13.99 3.16
N GLY A 128 22.26 13.08 2.56
CA GLY A 128 22.34 11.68 3.01
C GLY A 128 21.12 10.82 2.66
N VAL A 129 20.15 11.34 1.92
CA VAL A 129 18.98 10.59 1.43
C VAL A 129 19.16 10.23 -0.04
N GLU A 130 19.03 8.95 -0.37
CA GLU A 130 19.02 8.48 -1.75
C GLU A 130 17.59 8.56 -2.34
N LEU A 131 17.45 9.20 -3.50
CA LEU A 131 16.22 9.18 -4.28
C LEU A 131 16.14 7.91 -5.13
N LEU A 132 15.08 7.13 -4.98
CA LEU A 132 14.81 5.95 -5.80
C LEU A 132 13.53 6.11 -6.61
N GLU A 133 13.61 5.91 -7.92
CA GLU A 133 12.47 6.07 -8.80
C GLU A 133 11.87 4.72 -9.21
N TYR A 134 10.54 4.66 -9.28
CA TYR A 134 9.80 3.50 -9.77
C TYR A 134 8.56 3.92 -10.58
N GLY A 135 7.91 2.95 -11.22
CA GLY A 135 6.77 3.18 -12.09
C GLY A 135 7.18 3.83 -13.41
N PHE A 136 6.34 4.73 -13.92
CA PHE A 136 6.57 5.52 -15.13
C PHE A 136 7.38 6.77 -14.82
N CYS A 137 8.68 6.64 -14.57
CA CYS A 137 9.58 7.80 -14.45
C CYS A 137 10.37 8.03 -15.75
N GLU A 138 10.83 9.26 -15.96
CA GLU A 138 11.53 9.67 -17.18
C GLU A 138 12.75 8.79 -17.48
N GLY A 139 12.88 8.36 -18.74
CA GLY A 139 14.08 7.69 -19.24
C GLY A 139 14.20 6.19 -18.92
N ASN A 140 13.19 5.57 -18.29
CA ASN A 140 13.25 4.15 -17.92
C ASN A 140 12.02 3.35 -18.40
N GLU A 141 12.22 2.06 -18.65
CA GLU A 141 11.12 1.09 -18.69
C GLU A 141 10.42 1.05 -17.33
N TYR A 142 9.12 0.74 -17.32
CA TYR A 142 8.34 0.66 -16.09
C TYR A 142 8.99 -0.29 -15.08
N LYS A 143 9.22 0.20 -13.86
CA LYS A 143 9.85 -0.57 -12.79
C LYS A 143 8.94 -0.73 -11.59
N ARG A 144 8.79 -1.95 -11.05
CA ARG A 144 7.97 -2.15 -9.85
C ARG A 144 8.73 -1.71 -8.60
N LEU A 145 8.01 -1.21 -7.60
CA LEU A 145 8.59 -0.85 -6.31
C LEU A 145 9.32 -2.04 -5.67
N ARG A 146 8.76 -3.25 -5.74
CA ARG A 146 9.42 -4.46 -5.22
C ARG A 146 10.80 -4.70 -5.85
N ASP A 147 10.95 -4.40 -7.14
CA ASP A 147 12.19 -4.66 -7.88
C ASP A 147 13.24 -3.60 -7.51
N VAL A 148 12.83 -2.32 -7.38
CA VAL A 148 13.68 -1.25 -6.81
C VAL A 148 14.20 -1.64 -5.44
N ARG A 149 13.33 -2.15 -4.57
CA ARG A 149 13.73 -2.55 -3.22
C ARG A 149 14.68 -3.77 -3.29
N ARG A 150 14.38 -4.79 -4.08
CA ARG A 150 15.25 -5.98 -4.25
C ARG A 150 16.64 -5.64 -4.75
N GLU A 151 16.77 -4.73 -5.71
CA GLU A 151 18.07 -4.28 -6.22
C GLU A 151 18.93 -3.59 -5.14
N LYS A 152 18.28 -3.00 -4.14
CA LYS A 152 18.92 -2.45 -2.94
C LYS A 152 19.17 -3.49 -1.85
N GLY A 153 19.00 -4.77 -2.17
CA GLY A 153 19.10 -5.87 -1.21
C GLY A 153 17.94 -5.91 -0.21
N TRP A 154 16.82 -5.26 -0.54
CA TRP A 154 15.75 -4.95 0.39
C TRP A 154 14.40 -5.52 -0.06
N PHE A 155 13.91 -6.65 0.46
CA PHE A 155 12.51 -7.07 0.23
C PHE A 155 12.16 -8.32 1.05
N GLU A 156 13.09 -9.27 1.12
CA GLU A 156 12.85 -10.61 1.68
C GLU A 156 13.56 -10.85 3.01
N GLN A 157 14.53 -10.00 3.40
CA GLN A 157 15.44 -10.26 4.54
C GLN A 157 15.39 -9.24 5.69
N GLY A 158 14.45 -8.27 5.71
CA GLY A 158 14.14 -7.50 6.93
C GLY A 158 15.33 -6.96 7.77
N GLY A 159 16.39 -6.40 7.19
CA GLY A 159 17.43 -5.57 7.87
C GLY A 159 17.78 -4.22 7.20
N GLY A 160 17.24 -3.10 7.70
CA GLY A 160 17.30 -1.79 7.04
C GLY A 160 18.67 -1.12 7.14
N GLY A 161 19.22 -0.67 6.00
CA GLY A 161 20.45 0.14 5.98
C GLY A 161 20.50 1.22 4.90
N VAL A 162 19.56 1.23 3.96
CA VAL A 162 19.52 2.24 2.91
C VAL A 162 18.60 3.37 3.34
N ASN A 163 19.19 4.53 3.59
CA ASN A 163 18.47 5.78 3.82
C ASN A 163 17.99 6.32 2.48
N ALA A 164 16.86 5.81 1.99
CA ALA A 164 16.28 6.18 0.71
C ALA A 164 14.80 6.53 0.83
N ILE A 165 14.34 7.39 -0.07
CA ILE A 165 12.93 7.65 -0.32
C ILE A 165 12.62 7.16 -1.74
N SER A 166 11.65 6.26 -1.88
CA SER A 166 11.16 5.90 -3.21
C SER A 166 10.01 6.80 -3.66
N ILE A 167 10.07 7.29 -4.89
CA ILE A 167 8.97 8.02 -5.53
C ILE A 167 8.61 7.36 -6.86
N GLY A 168 7.31 7.27 -7.14
CA GLY A 168 6.89 6.64 -8.40
C GLY A 168 5.57 7.12 -8.91
N VAL A 169 5.47 7.10 -10.24
CA VAL A 169 4.26 7.45 -10.98
C VAL A 169 3.60 6.18 -11.48
N LEU A 170 2.36 5.98 -11.08
CA LEU A 170 1.56 4.82 -11.43
C LEU A 170 0.60 5.21 -12.56
N ASN A 171 0.46 4.34 -13.56
CA ASN A 171 -0.61 4.47 -14.56
C ASN A 171 -1.94 3.84 -14.09
N LYS A 172 -1.94 3.25 -12.90
CA LYS A 172 -3.03 2.44 -12.36
C LYS A 172 -3.18 2.66 -10.87
N PHE A 173 -4.41 2.58 -10.40
CA PHE A 173 -4.68 2.53 -8.98
C PHE A 173 -4.25 1.17 -8.41
N ILE A 174 -3.63 1.19 -7.24
CA ILE A 174 -3.20 -0.01 -6.51
C ILE A 174 -4.05 -0.12 -5.26
N THR A 175 -4.76 -1.23 -5.12
CA THR A 175 -5.51 -1.53 -3.90
C THR A 175 -4.65 -2.41 -3.00
N ASN A 176 -4.42 -1.97 -1.76
CA ASN A 176 -3.85 -2.82 -0.72
C ASN A 176 -4.99 -3.67 -0.13
N TYR A 177 -4.86 -4.99 -0.22
CA TYR A 177 -5.84 -5.94 0.30
C TYR A 177 -5.15 -7.00 1.16
N ASN A 178 -5.49 -7.05 2.44
CA ASN A 178 -4.78 -7.89 3.40
C ASN A 178 -5.72 -8.93 4.01
N VAL A 179 -5.28 -10.20 4.02
CA VAL A 179 -6.01 -11.31 4.64
C VAL A 179 -5.26 -11.82 5.87
N ARG A 180 -5.89 -11.79 7.05
CA ARG A 180 -5.24 -12.23 8.29
C ARG A 180 -5.66 -13.64 8.65
N VAL A 181 -4.66 -14.48 8.93
CA VAL A 181 -4.83 -15.91 9.19
C VAL A 181 -4.12 -16.30 10.49
N ASN A 182 -4.74 -17.19 11.25
CA ASN A 182 -4.17 -17.75 12.48
C ASN A 182 -3.71 -19.19 12.23
N VAL A 183 -2.54 -19.34 11.62
CA VAL A 183 -1.98 -20.62 11.17
C VAL A 183 -0.46 -20.66 11.34
N GLU A 184 0.15 -21.84 11.16
CA GLU A 184 1.59 -21.92 11.08
C GLU A 184 2.15 -21.07 9.92
N ARG A 185 3.35 -20.50 10.10
CA ARG A 185 4.03 -19.68 9.08
C ARG A 185 4.12 -20.37 7.73
N SER A 186 4.42 -21.67 7.74
CA SER A 186 4.54 -22.50 6.55
C SER A 186 3.28 -22.46 5.69
N VAL A 187 2.10 -22.50 6.31
CA VAL A 187 0.79 -22.43 5.63
C VAL A 187 0.52 -21.03 5.10
N ALA A 188 0.79 -19.98 5.88
CA ALA A 188 0.65 -18.60 5.43
C ALA A 188 1.58 -18.28 4.22
N VAL A 189 2.81 -18.80 4.23
CA VAL A 189 3.75 -18.68 3.10
C VAL A 189 3.22 -19.38 1.85
N LYS A 190 2.59 -20.56 2.01
CA LYS A 190 1.92 -21.25 0.88
C LYS A 190 0.76 -20.45 0.33
N CYS A 191 -0.05 -19.81 1.20
CA CYS A 191 -1.15 -18.95 0.77
C CYS A 191 -0.64 -17.81 -0.13
N SER A 192 0.35 -17.03 0.34
CA SER A 192 0.89 -15.92 -0.46
C SER A 192 1.55 -16.41 -1.76
N ALA A 193 2.21 -17.58 -1.74
CA ALA A 193 2.78 -18.19 -2.94
C ALA A 193 1.72 -18.61 -3.95
N LYS A 194 0.59 -19.18 -3.49
CA LYS A 194 -0.52 -19.57 -4.36
C LYS A 194 -1.20 -18.35 -4.96
N VAL A 195 -1.43 -17.28 -4.18
CA VAL A 195 -1.93 -15.99 -4.68
C VAL A 195 -1.04 -15.47 -5.81
N ARG A 196 0.28 -15.36 -5.60
CA ARG A 196 1.24 -14.92 -6.64
C ARG A 196 1.24 -15.81 -7.89
N LYS A 197 1.13 -17.12 -7.69
CA LYS A 197 1.18 -18.10 -8.78
C LYS A 197 -0.05 -17.98 -9.68
N ILE A 198 -1.24 -17.92 -9.07
CA ILE A 198 -2.50 -17.95 -9.83
C ILE A 198 -2.81 -16.57 -10.44
N SER A 199 -2.37 -15.47 -9.82
CA SER A 199 -2.48 -14.10 -10.39
C SER A 199 -1.55 -13.84 -11.59
N GLY A 200 -1.00 -14.88 -12.23
CA GLY A 200 -0.18 -14.75 -13.44
C GLY A 200 1.14 -14.00 -13.26
N GLN A 201 1.76 -14.01 -12.07
CA GLN A 201 3.00 -13.28 -11.70
C GLN A 201 2.96 -11.74 -11.87
N GLY A 202 1.90 -11.20 -12.47
CA GLY A 202 1.85 -9.83 -12.97
C GLY A 202 0.97 -8.91 -12.14
N ASP A 203 -0.23 -9.36 -11.75
CA ASP A 203 -1.33 -8.46 -11.38
C ASP A 203 -1.58 -8.33 -9.87
N VAL A 204 -1.13 -9.33 -9.10
CA VAL A 204 -1.16 -9.28 -7.64
C VAL A 204 0.25 -9.50 -7.12
N GLU A 205 0.73 -8.58 -6.30
CA GLU A 205 1.89 -8.80 -5.46
C GLU A 205 1.39 -9.27 -4.11
N ALA A 206 1.95 -10.34 -3.55
CA ALA A 206 1.55 -10.82 -2.22
C ALA A 206 2.78 -11.13 -1.37
N LEU A 207 2.71 -10.82 -0.08
CA LEU A 207 3.73 -11.11 0.92
C LEU A 207 3.08 -11.81 2.12
N THR A 208 3.89 -12.59 2.84
CA THR A 208 3.50 -13.13 4.15
C THR A 208 4.21 -12.33 5.21
N LEU A 209 3.45 -11.57 6.00
CA LEU A 209 3.95 -10.74 7.07
C LEU A 209 3.51 -11.31 8.42
N ASN A 210 4.38 -11.19 9.43
CA ASN A 210 4.04 -11.57 10.79
C ASN A 210 3.13 -10.48 11.39
N TYR A 211 1.96 -10.87 11.89
CA TYR A 211 0.95 -9.98 12.49
C TYR A 211 0.77 -10.21 14.00
N GLY A 212 1.77 -10.81 14.64
CA GLY A 212 1.77 -11.16 16.06
C GLY A 212 1.90 -12.67 16.30
N GLU A 213 1.93 -13.07 17.56
CA GLU A 213 2.13 -14.48 17.94
C GLU A 213 1.08 -15.40 17.29
N GLY A 214 1.54 -16.31 16.42
CA GLY A 214 0.71 -17.25 15.67
C GLY A 214 -0.13 -16.65 14.53
N ARG A 215 -0.06 -15.32 14.33
CA ARG A 215 -0.90 -14.60 13.36
C ARG A 215 -0.08 -14.10 12.20
N TRP A 216 -0.60 -14.30 11.00
CA TRP A 216 0.06 -13.92 9.75
C TRP A 216 -0.89 -13.13 8.88
N GLU A 217 -0.33 -12.22 8.09
CA GLU A 217 -1.06 -11.46 7.08
C GLU A 217 -0.56 -11.84 5.69
N ILE A 218 -1.50 -12.14 4.80
CA ILE A 218 -1.28 -12.24 3.37
C ILE A 218 -1.54 -10.84 2.80
N ALA A 219 -0.49 -10.02 2.77
CA ALA A 219 -0.58 -8.64 2.34
C ALA A 219 -0.48 -8.56 0.82
N CYS A 220 -1.53 -8.08 0.14
CA CYS A 220 -1.60 -8.06 -1.31
C CYS A 220 -1.68 -6.63 -1.87
N ASN A 221 -0.96 -6.37 -2.96
CA ASN A 221 -1.17 -5.20 -3.82
C ASN A 221 -1.85 -5.67 -5.11
N ILE A 222 -3.10 -5.24 -5.33
CA ILE A 222 -3.87 -5.51 -6.54
C ILE A 222 -3.65 -4.37 -7.53
N LEU A 223 -3.08 -4.68 -8.70
CA LEU A 223 -2.78 -3.69 -9.73
C LEU A 223 -3.98 -3.58 -10.69
N HIS A 224 -4.88 -2.60 -10.49
CA HIS A 224 -6.11 -2.48 -11.28
C HIS A 224 -5.84 -1.94 -12.69
N GLY A 225 -6.32 -2.63 -13.73
CA GLY A 225 -6.42 -2.06 -15.09
C GLY A 225 -5.37 -2.53 -16.11
N GLY A 226 -4.92 -3.79 -16.08
CA GLY A 226 -4.51 -4.40 -17.35
C GLY A 226 -5.71 -4.37 -18.31
N ASP A 227 -5.51 -3.97 -19.56
CA ASP A 227 -6.49 -4.22 -20.64
C ASP A 227 -6.84 -5.69 -20.62
N GLY A 228 -7.90 -6.08 -19.92
CA GLY A 228 -8.38 -7.45 -19.80
C GLY A 228 -7.29 -8.51 -19.93
N VAL A 229 -6.20 -8.44 -19.15
CA VAL A 229 -5.29 -9.59 -19.06
C VAL A 229 -5.94 -10.53 -18.08
N VAL A 230 -6.97 -11.20 -18.58
CA VAL A 230 -7.15 -12.63 -18.47
C VAL A 230 -5.85 -13.27 -17.96
N GLY A 231 -5.68 -13.44 -16.64
CA GLY A 231 -4.72 -14.44 -16.13
C GLY A 231 -5.04 -15.79 -16.79
N GLU A 232 -4.13 -16.78 -16.81
CA GLU A 232 -4.39 -18.09 -17.46
C GLU A 232 -5.85 -18.57 -17.19
N GLY A 233 -6.75 -18.39 -18.18
CA GLY A 233 -8.18 -18.70 -18.04
C GLY A 233 -9.22 -17.55 -18.02
N GLY A 234 -8.88 -16.26 -18.04
CA GLY A 234 -9.90 -15.20 -18.26
C GLY A 234 -10.18 -14.25 -17.10
N ALA A 235 -9.62 -14.53 -15.92
CA ALA A 235 -10.13 -13.93 -14.69
C ALA A 235 -9.60 -12.51 -14.45
N VAL A 236 -10.52 -11.57 -14.22
CA VAL A 236 -10.24 -10.30 -13.56
C VAL A 236 -10.01 -10.61 -12.08
N TRP A 237 -8.83 -10.30 -11.58
CA TRP A 237 -8.49 -10.52 -10.18
C TRP A 237 -9.08 -9.42 -9.30
N GLY A 238 -9.88 -9.85 -8.33
CA GLY A 238 -10.47 -8.99 -7.30
C GLY A 238 -10.33 -9.63 -5.92
N GLU A 239 -10.79 -8.90 -4.91
CA GLU A 239 -10.70 -9.27 -3.49
C GLU A 239 -11.29 -10.67 -3.23
N ASN A 240 -12.45 -10.97 -3.82
CA ASN A 240 -13.11 -12.27 -3.70
C ASN A 240 -12.26 -13.44 -4.21
N GLU A 241 -11.46 -13.22 -5.25
CA GLU A 241 -10.59 -14.25 -5.80
C GLU A 241 -9.40 -14.52 -4.87
N ILE A 242 -8.80 -13.47 -4.31
CA ILE A 242 -7.72 -13.61 -3.31
C ILE A 242 -8.25 -14.39 -2.11
N MET A 243 -9.44 -14.03 -1.61
CA MET A 243 -10.08 -14.73 -0.50
C MET A 243 -10.34 -16.20 -0.81
N ARG A 244 -10.86 -16.51 -2.01
CA ARG A 244 -11.06 -17.89 -2.46
C ARG A 244 -9.75 -18.67 -2.45
N VAL A 245 -8.70 -18.13 -3.05
CA VAL A 245 -7.38 -18.80 -3.11
C VAL A 245 -6.81 -19.05 -1.72
N VAL A 246 -6.91 -18.07 -0.81
CA VAL A 246 -6.45 -18.23 0.59
C VAL A 246 -7.26 -19.32 1.28
N ARG A 247 -8.60 -19.26 1.22
CA ARG A 247 -9.49 -20.27 1.81
C ARG A 247 -9.17 -21.67 1.29
N ASP A 248 -9.09 -21.84 -0.03
CA ASP A 248 -8.87 -23.15 -0.63
C ASP A 248 -7.49 -23.70 -0.20
N THR A 249 -6.47 -22.85 -0.08
CA THR A 249 -5.17 -23.25 0.46
C THR A 249 -5.25 -23.69 1.91
N LEU A 250 -6.03 -22.98 2.74
CA LEU A 250 -6.21 -23.34 4.15
C LEU A 250 -6.94 -24.69 4.28
N ASN A 251 -7.98 -24.91 3.47
CA ASN A 251 -8.69 -26.19 3.41
C ASN A 251 -7.77 -27.33 2.96
N ASP A 252 -6.92 -27.11 1.95
CA ASP A 252 -5.97 -28.11 1.45
C ASP A 252 -4.93 -28.50 2.53
N GLU A 253 -4.47 -27.54 3.32
CA GLU A 253 -3.33 -27.71 4.23
C GLU A 253 -3.71 -28.18 5.63
N ILE A 254 -4.83 -27.69 6.17
CA ILE A 254 -5.24 -27.98 7.55
C ILE A 254 -6.67 -28.50 7.66
N GLY A 255 -7.37 -28.71 6.54
CA GLY A 255 -8.74 -29.21 6.48
C GLY A 255 -9.76 -28.23 7.08
N GLU A 256 -10.93 -28.75 7.47
CA GLU A 256 -12.01 -27.99 8.13
C GLU A 256 -11.64 -27.42 9.51
N LYS A 257 -10.39 -27.57 9.97
CA LYS A 257 -9.96 -27.04 11.28
C LYS A 257 -9.69 -25.54 11.26
N ALA A 258 -9.65 -24.90 10.09
CA ALA A 258 -9.59 -23.45 9.96
C ALA A 258 -10.95 -22.83 10.25
N ASN A 259 -11.38 -22.83 11.51
CA ASN A 259 -12.75 -22.40 11.85
C ASN A 259 -12.96 -20.89 11.79
N GLU A 260 -11.91 -20.06 11.70
CA GLU A 260 -12.01 -18.59 11.69
C GLU A 260 -10.87 -17.96 10.87
N ILE A 261 -11.18 -17.06 9.95
CA ILE A 261 -10.25 -16.13 9.30
C ILE A 261 -10.62 -14.71 9.71
N GLU A 262 -9.64 -13.83 9.90
CA GLU A 262 -9.92 -12.42 10.15
C GLU A 262 -9.75 -11.60 8.85
N VAL A 263 -10.80 -10.91 8.43
CA VAL A 263 -10.78 -10.01 7.26
C VAL A 263 -11.23 -8.63 7.75
N PHE A 264 -10.39 -7.61 7.56
CA PHE A 264 -10.64 -6.24 8.03
C PHE A 264 -11.01 -6.11 9.53
N GLY A 265 -10.47 -6.98 10.40
CA GLY A 265 -10.78 -6.98 11.83
C GLY A 265 -12.01 -7.81 12.24
N TYR A 266 -12.73 -8.39 11.28
CA TYR A 266 -13.86 -9.28 11.55
C TYR A 266 -13.44 -10.74 11.47
N ARG A 267 -13.76 -11.52 12.51
CA ARG A 267 -13.62 -12.97 12.47
C ARG A 267 -14.79 -13.56 11.69
N VAL A 268 -14.48 -14.31 10.65
CA VAL A 268 -15.45 -14.94 9.77
C VAL A 268 -15.18 -16.43 9.77
N GLY A 269 -16.20 -17.24 10.08
CA GLY A 269 -16.10 -18.67 9.88
C GLY A 269 -15.90 -18.99 8.40
N LEU A 270 -15.07 -19.98 8.05
CA LEU A 270 -14.86 -20.33 6.64
C LEU A 270 -16.16 -20.67 5.89
N SER A 271 -17.15 -21.20 6.60
CA SER A 271 -18.51 -21.48 6.12
C SER A 271 -19.40 -20.23 6.00
N GLU A 272 -19.06 -19.13 6.66
CA GLU A 272 -19.80 -17.85 6.65
C GLU A 272 -19.26 -16.87 5.60
N MET A 273 -18.13 -17.19 4.97
CA MET A 273 -17.50 -16.35 3.95
C MET A 273 -18.37 -16.13 2.70
N GLU A 274 -19.28 -17.05 2.36
CA GLU A 274 -20.26 -16.87 1.28
C GLU A 274 -21.32 -15.78 1.60
N HIS A 275 -21.30 -15.20 2.80
CA HIS A 275 -22.25 -14.17 3.24
C HIS A 275 -21.64 -12.79 3.53
N VAL A 276 -20.30 -12.65 3.47
CA VAL A 276 -19.66 -11.34 3.67
C VAL A 276 -19.96 -10.36 2.51
N GLU A 277 -20.26 -10.86 1.30
CA GLU A 277 -20.78 -10.05 0.18
C GLU A 277 -22.04 -9.25 0.54
N LYS A 278 -22.82 -9.67 1.55
CA LYS A 278 -24.00 -8.93 2.02
C LYS A 278 -23.70 -7.83 3.03
N TYR A 279 -22.54 -7.84 3.69
CA TYR A 279 -22.17 -6.81 4.66
C TYR A 279 -21.66 -5.52 3.98
N GLU A 280 -21.08 -5.62 2.79
CA GLU A 280 -20.73 -4.44 1.96
C GLU A 280 -21.95 -3.66 1.46
N ALA A 281 -23.13 -4.29 1.40
CA ALA A 281 -24.38 -3.62 1.07
C ALA A 281 -25.09 -3.01 2.31
N GLY A 282 -24.57 -3.20 3.52
CA GLY A 282 -25.30 -2.95 4.78
C GLY A 282 -24.59 -2.10 5.84
N ILE A 283 -23.29 -1.80 5.71
CA ILE A 283 -22.62 -0.82 6.59
C ILE A 283 -22.74 0.55 5.95
N GLY A 284 -23.78 1.28 6.36
CA GLY A 284 -24.02 2.64 5.95
C GLY A 284 -22.83 3.54 6.31
N VAL A 285 -22.26 4.16 5.30
CA VAL A 285 -21.78 5.54 5.40
C VAL A 285 -23.03 6.43 5.39
N ASN A 286 -23.79 6.37 6.49
CA ASN A 286 -24.76 7.39 6.86
C ASN A 286 -24.23 7.99 8.15
N GLU A 287 -23.43 9.03 8.02
CA GLU A 287 -23.63 10.33 8.67
C GLU A 287 -22.39 11.21 8.41
N PHE A 288 -22.66 12.51 8.23
CA PHE A 288 -21.77 13.64 7.96
C PHE A 288 -21.42 13.94 6.49
N ILE A 289 -21.75 15.08 5.87
CA ILE A 289 -22.57 16.28 6.17
C ILE A 289 -22.93 16.87 4.78
N ASP A 290 -24.12 17.45 4.62
CA ASP A 290 -24.40 18.39 3.52
C ASP A 290 -23.45 19.60 3.62
N LEU A 291 -22.48 19.70 2.70
CA LEU A 291 -21.88 20.94 2.21
C LEU A 291 -21.43 20.78 0.74
#